data_AF-A0A452Y091-F1
#
_entry.id   AF-A0A452Y091-F1
#
_cell.length_a   1.000
_cell.length_b   1.000
_cell.length_c   1.000
_cell.angle_alpha   90.00
_cell.angle_beta   90.00
_cell.angle_gamma   90.00
#
_symmetry.space_group_name_H-M   'P 1'
#
loop_
_entity.id
_entity.type
_entity.pdbx_description
1 polymer ?
#
loop_
_entity_poly.entity_id
_entity_poly.type
_entity_poly.pdbx_seq_one_letter_code
_entity_poly.pdbx_strand_id
1 'polypeptide(L)'
;MCVAWSLAPPGSGYDFFSRFFAPKKGVDEDPVCGSAHCALAPYWARKLGKRRLTAFQASKRTGTLYLELDTANRKVKIQGQAVTVMVGTLLA
;
A
#
# COMPACT_ATOMS: atom_id res chain seq x y z
N MET A 1 -1.04 -5.48 -15.41
CA MET A 1 -0.98 -5.00 -14.02
C MET A 1 -0.95 -3.49 -14.11
N CYS A 2 -1.85 -2.80 -13.42
CA CYS A 2 -1.84 -1.34 -13.37
C CYS A 2 -2.11 -0.87 -11.94
N VAL A 3 -1.61 0.32 -11.63
CA VAL A 3 -1.78 0.97 -10.33
C VAL A 3 -2.36 2.34 -10.58
N ALA A 4 -3.56 2.60 -10.07
CA ALA A 4 -4.13 3.93 -10.04
C ALA A 4 -3.77 4.59 -8.69
N TRP A 5 -3.40 5.86 -8.71
CA TRP A 5 -3.02 6.59 -7.50
C TRP A 5 -3.39 8.06 -7.62
N SER A 6 -3.63 8.70 -6.47
CA SER A 6 -3.95 10.13 -6.40
C SER A 6 -3.44 10.72 -5.10
N LEU A 7 -3.34 12.06 -5.06
CA LEU A 7 -3.16 12.76 -3.79
C LEU A 7 -4.39 12.50 -2.92
N ALA A 8 -4.19 12.31 -1.61
CA ALA A 8 -5.31 12.15 -0.70
C ALA A 8 -6.04 13.50 -0.49
N PRO A 9 -7.37 13.50 -0.32
CA PRO A 9 -8.11 14.72 -0.06
C PRO A 9 -7.71 15.32 1.31
N PRO A 10 -7.74 16.66 1.45
CA PRO A 10 -7.47 17.33 2.72
C PRO A 10 -8.38 16.78 3.85
N GLY A 11 -7.82 16.62 5.04
CA GLY A 11 -8.56 16.11 6.20
C GLY A 11 -8.78 14.59 6.24
N SER A 12 -8.35 13.84 5.22
CA SER A 12 -8.48 12.37 5.21
C SER A 12 -7.55 11.62 6.16
N GLY A 13 -6.49 12.28 6.65
CA GLY A 13 -5.45 11.64 7.47
C GLY A 13 -4.42 10.81 6.69
N TYR A 14 -4.52 10.77 5.36
CA TYR A 14 -3.60 10.05 4.48
C TYR A 14 -2.82 11.03 3.60
N ASP A 15 -1.68 10.56 3.08
CA ASP A 15 -0.85 11.31 2.13
C ASP A 15 -1.26 11.05 0.68
N PHE A 16 -1.58 9.80 0.34
CA PHE A 16 -2.02 9.43 -1.01
C PHE A 16 -2.91 8.19 -1.00
N PHE A 17 -3.72 8.05 -2.05
CA PHE A 17 -4.57 6.89 -2.28
C PHE A 17 -4.02 6.03 -3.42
N SER A 18 -4.27 4.72 -3.35
CA SER A 18 -3.91 3.77 -4.41
C SER A 18 -5.00 2.73 -4.67
N ARG A 19 -5.03 2.16 -5.88
CA ARG A 19 -5.79 0.97 -6.27
C ARG A 19 -4.95 0.12 -7.21
N PHE A 20 -5.10 -1.19 -7.14
CA PHE A 20 -4.21 -2.13 -7.82
C PHE A 20 -4.99 -3.19 -8.60
N PHE A 21 -4.78 -3.26 -9.92
CA PHE A 21 -5.54 -4.14 -10.81
C PHE A 21 -4.61 -5.07 -11.59
N ALA A 22 -4.92 -6.37 -11.61
CA ALA A 22 -4.11 -7.37 -12.29
C ALA A 22 -4.95 -8.43 -13.04
N PRO A 23 -5.90 -8.05 -13.91
CA PRO A 23 -6.82 -9.00 -14.56
C PRO A 23 -6.10 -10.08 -15.39
N LYS A 24 -4.97 -9.73 -16.03
CA LYS A 24 -4.10 -10.71 -16.74
C LYS A 24 -3.52 -11.80 -15.84
N LYS A 25 -3.61 -11.66 -14.52
CA LYS A 25 -3.16 -12.61 -13.50
C LYS A 25 -4.33 -13.25 -12.75
N GLY A 26 -5.57 -13.07 -13.24
CA GLY A 26 -6.78 -13.60 -12.60
C GLY A 26 -7.21 -12.84 -11.34
N VAL A 27 -6.63 -11.67 -11.07
CA VAL A 27 -6.99 -10.82 -9.93
C VAL A 27 -7.56 -9.51 -10.46
N ASP A 28 -8.88 -9.36 -10.41
CA ASP A 28 -9.54 -8.14 -10.87
C ASP A 28 -9.00 -6.91 -10.12
N GLU A 29 -8.98 -6.99 -8.78
CA GLU A 29 -8.40 -5.98 -7.90
C GLU A 29 -7.75 -6.64 -6.68
N ASP A 30 -6.51 -6.27 -6.38
CA ASP A 30 -5.80 -6.71 -5.17
C ASP A 30 -6.24 -5.82 -3.98
N PRO A 31 -6.73 -6.41 -2.87
CA PRO A 31 -7.11 -5.67 -1.68
C PRO A 31 -6.05 -4.70 -1.17
N VAL A 32 -4.80 -5.16 -1.00
CA VAL A 32 -3.68 -4.40 -0.47
C VAL A 32 -2.38 -4.94 -1.06
N CYS A 33 -1.75 -4.18 -1.95
CA CYS A 33 -0.56 -4.60 -2.68
C CYS A 33 0.70 -3.90 -2.12
N GLY A 34 1.42 -4.58 -1.22
CA GLY A 34 2.64 -4.01 -0.62
C GLY A 34 3.75 -3.71 -1.63
N SER A 35 3.95 -4.58 -2.62
CA SER A 35 5.02 -4.42 -3.62
C SER A 35 4.83 -3.17 -4.49
N ALA A 36 3.59 -2.77 -4.80
CA ALA A 36 3.31 -1.52 -5.51
C ALA A 36 3.87 -0.30 -4.75
N HIS A 37 3.87 -0.34 -3.43
CA HIS A 37 4.32 0.76 -2.58
C HIS A 37 5.85 0.91 -2.54
N CYS A 38 6.62 -0.09 -2.99
CA CYS A 38 8.05 0.08 -3.23
C CYS A 38 8.34 1.13 -4.31
N ALA A 39 7.43 1.31 -5.28
CA ALA A 39 7.53 2.34 -6.31
C ALA A 39 6.79 3.64 -5.91
N LEU A 40 5.63 3.53 -5.27
CA LEU A 40 4.83 4.71 -4.89
C LEU A 40 5.43 5.51 -3.74
N ALA A 41 6.01 4.85 -2.73
CA ALA A 41 6.61 5.54 -1.59
C ALA A 41 7.68 6.56 -2.01
N PRO A 42 8.71 6.21 -2.83
CA PRO A 42 9.70 7.19 -3.25
C PRO A 42 9.16 8.26 -4.18
N TYR A 43 8.14 7.96 -4.99
CA TYR A 43 7.49 8.96 -5.83
C TYR A 43 6.80 10.03 -4.96
N TRP A 44 5.95 9.63 -4.03
CA TRP A 44 5.19 10.54 -3.18
C TRP A 44 6.06 11.23 -2.14
N ALA A 45 7.08 10.56 -1.62
CA ALA A 45 8.02 11.15 -0.68
C ALA A 45 8.72 12.38 -1.27
N ARG A 46 9.18 12.27 -2.52
CA ARG A 46 9.76 13.41 -3.24
C ARG A 46 8.74 14.50 -3.51
N LYS A 47 7.53 14.13 -3.93
CA LYS A 47 6.48 15.09 -4.28
C LYS A 47 5.94 15.86 -3.08
N LEU A 48 5.88 15.23 -1.91
CA LEU A 48 5.34 15.79 -0.68
C LEU A 48 6.42 16.30 0.28
N GLY A 49 7.70 16.06 0.00
CA GLY A 49 8.81 16.42 0.89
C GLY A 49 8.80 15.66 2.22
N LYS A 50 8.25 14.43 2.24
CA LYS A 50 8.08 13.62 3.47
C LYS A 50 8.88 12.32 3.39
N ARG A 51 9.44 11.88 4.53
CA ARG A 51 10.10 10.56 4.67
C ARG A 51 9.17 9.46 5.18
N ARG A 52 8.17 9.84 5.96
CA ARG A 52 7.12 8.96 6.48
C ARG A 52 5.82 9.33 5.79
N LEU A 53 5.14 8.32 5.25
CA LEU A 53 3.90 8.48 4.50
C LEU A 53 2.87 7.50 5.02
N THR A 54 1.61 7.92 5.03
CA THR A 54 0.45 7.06 5.31
C THR A 54 -0.36 6.94 4.04
N ALA A 55 -0.43 5.73 3.48
CA ALA A 55 -1.15 5.45 2.25
C ALA A 55 -2.45 4.69 2.53
N PHE A 56 -3.48 4.98 1.75
CA PHE A 56 -4.74 4.23 1.78
C PHE A 56 -4.96 3.52 0.44
N GLN A 57 -5.04 2.19 0.46
CA GLN A 57 -5.41 1.41 -0.71
C GLN A 57 -6.93 1.24 -0.76
N ALA A 58 -7.57 1.99 -1.65
CA ALA A 58 -9.02 2.14 -1.76
C ALA A 58 -9.69 1.00 -2.55
N SER A 59 -9.33 -0.25 -2.22
CA SER A 59 -10.03 -1.43 -2.72
C SER A 59 -11.35 -1.65 -1.96
N LYS A 60 -12.19 -2.60 -2.39
CA LYS A 60 -13.41 -2.98 -1.66
C LYS A 60 -13.16 -3.40 -0.21
N ARG A 61 -12.03 -4.08 0.05
CA ARG A 61 -11.62 -4.51 1.40
C ARG A 61 -10.87 -3.43 2.16
N THR A 62 -10.37 -2.42 1.45
CA THR A 62 -9.55 -1.32 1.95
C THR A 62 -8.23 -1.76 2.62
N GLY A 63 -7.34 -0.80 2.87
CA GLY A 63 -6.18 -1.06 3.71
C GLY A 63 -5.32 0.18 3.91
N THR A 64 -4.75 0.30 5.11
CA THR A 64 -3.82 1.36 5.47
C THR A 64 -2.40 0.82 5.49
N LEU A 65 -1.48 1.54 4.82
CA LEU A 65 -0.05 1.23 4.84
C LEU A 65 0.73 2.41 5.41
N TYR A 66 1.61 2.13 6.36
CA TYR A 66 2.59 3.07 6.86
C TYR A 66 3.93 2.81 6.17
N LEU A 67 4.48 3.85 5.56
CA LEU A 67 5.66 3.77 4.71
C LEU A 67 6.75 4.66 5.28
N GLU A 68 7.96 4.14 5.37
CA GLU A 68 9.15 4.92 5.75
C GLU A 68 10.26 4.71 4.72
N LEU A 69 10.79 5.82 4.20
CA LEU A 69 11.96 5.80 3.33
C LEU A 69 13.24 5.69 4.17
N ASP A 70 13.93 4.58 3.98
CA ASP A 70 15.29 4.38 4.42
C ASP A 70 16.23 4.68 3.24
N THR A 71 16.59 5.96 3.11
CA THR A 71 17.45 6.45 2.04
C THR A 71 18.89 5.95 2.16
N ALA A 72 19.38 5.70 3.38
CA ALA A 72 20.73 5.18 3.61
C ALA A 72 20.88 3.76 3.04
N ASN A 73 19.86 2.92 3.22
CA ASN A 73 19.87 1.54 2.76
C ASN A 73 19.16 1.31 1.43
N ARG A 74 18.63 2.37 0.79
CA ARG A 74 17.81 2.31 -0.44
C ARG A 74 16.61 1.35 -0.29
N LYS A 75 15.93 1.41 0.86
CA LYS A 75 14.79 0.54 1.20
C LYS A 75 13.54 1.36 1.50
N VAL A 76 12.39 0.73 1.28
CA VAL A 76 11.10 1.21 1.78
C VAL A 76 10.66 0.24 2.86
N LYS A 77 10.46 0.72 4.08
CA LYS A 77 9.79 -0.06 5.12
C LYS A 77 8.29 0.10 4.93
N ILE A 78 7.59 -1.02 4.98
CA ILE A 78 6.13 -1.09 4.83
C ILE A 78 5.58 -1.76 6.07
N GLN A 79 4.63 -1.11 6.71
CA GLN A 79 3.98 -1.59 7.93
C GLN A 79 2.47 -1.51 7.77
N GLY A 80 1.76 -2.43 8.43
CA GLY A 80 0.31 -2.49 8.47
C GLY A 80 -0.13 -3.31 9.68
N GLN A 81 -1.39 -3.16 10.08
CA GLN A 81 -1.98 -3.99 11.12
C GLN A 81 -2.45 -5.31 10.51
N ALA A 82 -2.30 -6.40 11.26
CA ALA A 82 -2.77 -7.73 10.88
C ALA A 82 -3.79 -8.23 11.90
N VAL A 83 -4.77 -9.01 11.43
CA VAL A 83 -5.78 -9.66 12.28
C VAL A 83 -5.85 -11.13 11.88
N THR A 84 -5.76 -12.01 12.86
CA THR A 84 -5.93 -13.45 12.65
C THR A 84 -7.41 -13.75 12.38
N VAL A 85 -7.72 -14.28 11.19
CA VAL A 85 -9.10 -14.58 10.78
C VAL A 85 -9.52 -16.02 11.09
N MET A 86 -8.57 -16.95 11.12
CA MET A 86 -8.81 -18.37 11.37
C MET A 86 -7.52 -18.99 11.91
N VAL A 87 -7.68 -19.96 12.81
CA VAL A 87 -6.63 -20.87 13.25
C VAL A 87 -7.14 -22.28 13.07
N GLY A 88 -6.32 -23.17 12.52
CA GLY A 88 -6.71 -24.55 12.27
C GLY A 88 -5.52 -25.43 11.90
N THR A 89 -5.80 -26.72 11.68
CA THR A 89 -4.81 -27.74 11.30
C THR A 89 -5.21 -28.34 9.96
N LEU A 90 -4.27 -28.40 9.02
CA LEU A 90 -4.46 -29.09 7.76
C LEU A 90 -3.97 -30.54 7.90
N LEU A 91 -4.87 -31.51 7.69
CA LEU A 91 -4.54 -32.94 7.71
C LEU A 91 -4.29 -33.42 6.28
N ALA A 92 -3.41 -34.42 6.15
CA ALA A 92 -3.06 -35.06 4.88
C ALA A 92 -4.08 -36.12 4.47
#